data_AF-P49272-F1
#
_entry.id   AF-P49272-F1
#
_cell.length_a   1.000
_cell.length_b   1.000
_cell.length_c   1.000
_cell.angle_alpha   90.00
_cell.angle_beta   90.00
_cell.angle_gamma   90.00
#
_symmetry.space_group_name_H-M   'P 1'
#
loop_
_entity.id
_entity.type
_entity.pdbx_description
1 polymer ?
#
loop_
_entity_poly.entity_id
_entity_poly.type
_entity_poly.pdbx_seq_one_letter_code
_entity_poly.pdbx_strand_id
1 'polypeptide(L)' 'EIPQNLGSDIPHDIIKLPNGQWCKTPGALCSSRSECCKAKHSDSVTYSSGCSRQWSDQQGLFINQCRTCNVESSMC' A
#
# COMPACT_ATOMS: atom_id res chain seq x y z
N GLU A 1 -8.41 8.51 7.99
CA GLU A 1 -8.67 8.02 6.62
C GLU A 1 -9.21 6.59 6.67
N ILE A 2 -10.16 6.24 5.79
CA ILE A 2 -10.85 4.94 5.80
C ILE A 2 -9.86 3.86 5.30
N PRO A 3 -9.55 2.81 6.07
CA PRO A 3 -8.56 1.78 5.69
C PRO A 3 -8.85 1.08 4.36
N GLN A 4 -10.10 1.12 3.90
CA GLN A 4 -10.53 0.61 2.59
C GLN A 4 -9.90 1.37 1.42
N ASN A 5 -9.68 2.69 1.55
CA ASN A 5 -9.08 3.50 0.49
C ASN A 5 -7.57 3.24 0.29
N LEU A 6 -7.00 2.42 1.17
CA LEU A 6 -5.63 1.95 1.03
C LEU A 6 -5.58 0.53 0.46
N GLY A 7 -6.73 -0.11 0.24
CA GLY A 7 -6.80 -1.50 -0.20
C GLY A 7 -6.44 -2.48 0.91
N SER A 8 -6.73 -2.15 2.18
CA SER A 8 -6.51 -3.07 3.31
C SER A 8 -7.37 -4.33 3.21
N ASP A 9 -8.51 -4.27 2.51
CA ASP A 9 -9.39 -5.43 2.22
C ASP A 9 -8.89 -6.29 1.05
N ILE A 10 -7.91 -5.82 0.26
CA ILE A 10 -7.38 -6.57 -0.87
C ILE A 10 -6.38 -7.58 -0.31
N PRO A 11 -6.45 -8.89 -0.59
CA PRO A 11 -5.45 -9.83 -0.12
C PRO A 11 -4.05 -9.47 -0.66
N HIS A 12 -3.01 -9.48 0.18
CA HIS A 12 -1.62 -9.17 -0.20
C HIS A 12 -0.67 -10.34 0.07
N ASP A 13 0.38 -10.45 -0.75
CA ASP A 13 1.46 -11.40 -0.53
C ASP A 13 2.50 -10.80 0.41
N ILE A 14 2.58 -11.37 1.61
CA ILE A 14 3.60 -11.00 2.58
C ILE A 14 4.91 -11.67 2.19
N ILE A 15 5.76 -10.91 1.51
CA ILE A 15 7.09 -11.35 1.06
C ILE A 15 8.19 -10.68 1.88
N LYS A 16 9.33 -11.35 1.98
CA LYS A 16 10.54 -10.79 2.57
C LYS A 16 11.28 -9.98 1.51
N LEU A 17 11.52 -8.70 1.82
CA LEU A 17 12.21 -7.76 0.96
C LEU A 17 13.74 -7.97 1.04
N PRO A 18 14.50 -7.51 0.03
CA PRO A 18 15.97 -7.62 0.01
C PRO A 18 16.67 -6.86 1.15
N ASN A 19 15.99 -5.90 1.78
CA ASN A 19 16.48 -5.24 3.00
C ASN A 19 16.33 -6.11 4.27
N GLY A 20 15.84 -7.35 4.14
CA GLY A 20 15.63 -8.28 5.24
C GLY A 20 14.32 -8.07 6.02
N GLN A 21 13.60 -6.98 5.75
CA GLN A 21 12.30 -6.69 6.36
C GLN A 21 11.17 -7.35 5.59
N TRP A 22 10.01 -7.50 6.23
CA TRP A 22 8.79 -7.90 5.55
C TRP A 22 8.21 -6.71 4.79
N CYS A 23 7.53 -6.99 3.67
CA CYS A 23 6.77 -5.95 3.00
C CYS A 23 5.73 -5.33 3.94
N LYS A 24 5.44 -4.06 3.70
CA LYS A 24 4.54 -3.23 4.50
C LYS A 24 3.14 -3.31 3.93
N THR A 25 2.20 -3.68 4.79
CA THR A 25 0.78 -3.74 4.44
C THR A 25 0.23 -2.33 4.16
N PRO A 26 -0.90 -2.23 3.46
CA PRO A 26 -1.58 -0.96 3.31
C PRO A 26 -1.85 -0.25 4.64
N GLY A 27 -1.70 1.07 4.67
CA GLY A 27 -1.74 1.88 5.89
C GLY A 27 -0.44 1.94 6.68
N ALA A 28 0.52 1.07 6.45
CA ALA A 28 1.83 1.17 7.08
C ALA A 28 2.69 2.28 6.43
N LEU A 29 3.48 2.96 7.25
CA LEU A 29 4.42 3.99 6.81
C LEU A 29 5.50 3.40 5.93
N CYS A 30 5.72 3.98 4.75
CA CYS A 30 6.74 3.54 3.80
C CYS A 30 7.66 4.71 3.40
N SER A 31 8.90 4.40 3.10
CA SER A 31 9.87 5.32 2.52
C SER A 31 10.01 5.11 1.02
N SER A 32 9.70 3.90 0.53
CA SER A 32 9.80 3.56 -0.89
C SER A 32 8.64 2.68 -1.34
N ARG A 33 8.23 2.81 -2.62
CA ARG A 33 7.15 1.99 -3.19
C ARG A 33 7.44 0.49 -3.08
N SER A 34 8.72 0.12 -3.17
CA SER A 34 9.20 -1.26 -3.11
C SER A 34 8.99 -1.90 -1.75
N GLU A 35 8.77 -1.09 -0.71
CA GLU A 35 8.50 -1.61 0.62
C GLU A 35 7.08 -2.11 0.77
N CYS A 36 6.14 -1.66 -0.08
CA CYS A 36 4.73 -2.02 0.03
C CYS A 36 4.47 -3.43 -0.50
N CYS A 37 3.63 -4.17 0.22
CA CYS A 37 3.19 -5.49 -0.23
C CYS A 37 2.36 -5.39 -1.52
N LYS A 38 2.55 -6.37 -2.40
CA LYS A 38 1.73 -6.51 -3.61
C LYS A 38 0.47 -7.31 -3.32
N ALA A 39 -0.60 -7.03 -4.04
CA ALA A 39 -1.83 -7.82 -3.96
C ALA A 39 -1.61 -9.27 -4.43
N LYS A 40 -2.12 -10.22 -3.64
CA LYS A 40 -2.12 -11.67 -3.85
C LYS A 40 -3.26 -12.00 -4.81
N HIS A 41 -2.94 -12.32 -6.06
CA HIS A 41 -3.82 -12.32 -7.26
C HIS A 41 -3.90 -11.02 -8.05
N SER A 42 -2.96 -10.10 -7.88
CA SER A 42 -2.71 -9.16 -8.96
C SER A 42 -1.67 -9.76 -9.89
N ASP A 43 -2.11 -10.31 -11.02
CA ASP A 43 -1.41 -9.97 -12.27
C ASP A 43 -1.26 -8.46 -12.20
N SER A 44 -0.04 -7.93 -12.15
CA SER A 44 0.26 -6.56 -11.67
C SER A 44 -0.44 -5.44 -12.47
N VAL A 45 -1.24 -5.83 -13.46
CA VAL A 45 -2.12 -5.05 -14.31
C VAL A 45 -3.41 -4.63 -13.61
N THR A 46 -3.95 -5.40 -12.66
CA THR A 46 -5.25 -5.09 -12.02
C THR A 46 -5.09 -4.29 -10.74
N TYR A 47 -4.05 -4.52 -9.94
CA TYR A 47 -3.81 -3.79 -8.70
C TYR A 47 -2.40 -3.21 -8.65
N SER A 48 -2.33 -1.90 -8.45
CA SER A 48 -1.09 -1.16 -8.24
C SER A 48 -0.86 -0.97 -6.75
N SER A 49 0.26 -1.50 -6.26
CA SER A 49 0.74 -1.32 -4.89
C SER A 49 1.86 -0.29 -4.89
N GLY A 50 1.75 0.70 -4.02
CA GLY A 50 2.71 1.80 -3.99
C GLY A 50 2.66 2.62 -2.71
N CYS A 51 3.73 3.37 -2.52
CA CYS A 51 3.87 4.29 -1.40
C CYS A 51 3.35 5.65 -1.83
N SER A 52 2.23 6.11 -1.27
CA SER A 52 1.60 7.38 -1.61
C SER A 52 1.64 8.33 -0.42
N ARG A 53 1.77 9.61 -0.72
CA ARG A 53 1.79 10.67 0.30
C ARG A 53 0.35 11.07 0.62
N GLN A 54 -0.03 10.95 1.88
CA GLN A 54 -1.36 11.28 2.36
C GLN A 54 -1.30 12.03 3.70
N TRP A 55 -2.36 12.78 3.98
CA TRP A 55 -2.41 13.63 5.16
C TRP A 55 -2.78 12.79 6.38
N SER A 56 -1.93 12.77 7.39
CA SER A 56 -2.25 12.08 8.64
C SER A 56 -2.86 13.05 9.64
N ASP A 57 -4.14 12.90 9.93
CA ASP A 57 -4.80 13.68 11.00
C ASP A 57 -4.16 13.44 12.37
N GLN A 58 -3.64 12.23 12.61
CA GLN A 58 -2.97 11.90 13.88
C GLN A 58 -1.64 12.63 14.07
N GLN A 59 -0.89 12.88 12.99
CA GLN A 59 0.41 13.54 13.07
C GLN A 59 0.36 15.02 12.66
N GLY A 60 -0.71 15.47 12.01
CA GLY A 60 -0.83 16.82 11.47
C GLY A 60 0.19 17.11 10.36
N LEU A 61 0.64 16.07 9.64
CA LEU A 61 1.62 16.18 8.57
C LEU A 61 1.39 15.14 7.47
N PHE A 62 1.95 15.43 6.29
CA PHE A 62 1.92 14.50 5.18
C PHE A 62 2.89 13.35 5.40
N ILE A 63 2.35 12.14 5.56
CA ILE A 63 3.10 10.90 5.67
C ILE A 63 3.01 10.07 4.41
N ASN A 64 4.02 9.25 4.19
CA ASN A 64 4.02 8.29 3.10
C ASN A 64 3.51 6.94 3.63
N GLN A 65 2.42 6.45 3.06
CA GLN A 65 1.79 5.19 3.46
C GLN A 65 1.57 4.29 2.26
N CYS A 66 1.64 2.98 2.52
CA CYS A 66 1.35 1.99 1.49
C CYS A 66 -0.14 2.02 1.16
N ARG A 67 -0.45 2.02 -0.14
CA ARG A 67 -1.78 1.76 -0.67
C ARG A 67 -1.72 0.80 -1.83
N THR A 68 -2.75 -0.02 -1.93
CA THR A 68 -3.01 -0.95 -3.02
C THR A 68 -4.33 -0.54 -3.64
N CYS A 69 -4.30 -0.19 -4.92
CA CYS A 69 -5.49 0.27 -5.63
C CYS A 69 -5.70 -0.55 -6.87
N ASN A 70 -6.95 -0.80 -7.20
CA ASN A 70 -7.26 -1.35 -8.50
C ASN A 70 -6.93 -0.28 -9.57
N VAL A 71 -6.19 -0.63 -10.61
CA VAL A 71 -5.84 0.31 -11.69
C VAL A 71 -6.97 0.44 -12.71
N GLU A 72 -7.84 -0.55 -12.82
CA GLU A 72 -9.07 -0.48 -13.63
C GLU A 72 -10.23 0.20 -12.89
N SER A 73 -10.20 0.20 -11.56
CA SER A 73 -11.23 0.87 -10.77
C SER A 73 -10.76 2.25 -10.36
N SER A 74 -11.58 3.28 -10.60
CA SER A 74 -11.34 4.64 -10.12
C SER A 74 -11.29 4.74 -8.59
N MET A 75 -11.69 3.67 -7.89
CA MET A 75 -11.76 3.60 -6.44
C MET A 75 -10.54 2.87 -5.88
N CYS A 76 -9.77 3.65 -5.12
CA CYS A 76 -9.19 3.23 -3.86
C CYS A 76 -10.07 3.92 -2.81
#